data_AF-D6KF66-F1
#
_entry.id   AF-D6KF66-F1
#
_cell.length_a   1.000
_cell.length_b   1.000
_cell.length_c   1.000
_cell.angle_alpha   90.00
_cell.angle_beta   90.00
_cell.angle_gamma   90.00
#
_symmetry.space_group_name_H-M   'P 1'
#
loop_
_entity.id
_entity.type
_entity.pdbx_description
1 polymer ?
#
loop_
_entity_poly.entity_id
_entity_poly.type
_entity_poly.pdbx_seq_one_letter_code
_entity_poly.pdbx_strand_id
1 'polypeptide(L)' 'MSQPEAARHLGIALIRVGMLIANGHLTPAENSTGQAGVTTTSVQAEKTWRANTTIPAKLARILKDTINWF' A
#
# COMPACT_ATOMS: atom_id res chain seq x y z
N MET A 1 -5.07 -6.49 -8.83
CA MET A 1 -5.39 -5.15 -9.37
C MET A 1 -4.10 -4.44 -9.72
N SER A 2 -4.14 -3.45 -10.61
CA SER A 2 -2.95 -2.68 -10.98
C SER A 2 -2.55 -1.70 -9.87
N GLN A 3 -1.27 -1.34 -9.75
CA GLN A 3 -0.80 -0.38 -8.75
C GLN A 3 -1.51 0.99 -8.80
N PRO A 4 -1.82 1.57 -9.99
CA PRO A 4 -2.58 2.82 -10.08
C PRO A 4 -4.03 2.68 -9.60
N GLU A 5 -4.64 1.51 -9.79
CA GLU A 5 -5.99 1.23 -9.28
C GLU A 5 -5.96 1.12 -7.75
N ALA A 6 -4.96 0.46 -7.20
CA ALA A 6 -4.74 0.40 -5.75
C ALA A 6 -4.53 1.79 -5.15
N ALA A 7 -3.76 2.66 -5.82
CA ALA A 7 -3.55 4.05 -5.42
C ALA A 7 -4.88 4.82 -5.32
N ARG A 8 -5.74 4.69 -6.34
CA ARG A 8 -7.09 5.28 -6.35
C ARG A 8 -7.99 4.70 -5.26
N HIS A 9 -7.98 3.38 -5.07
CA HIS A 9 -8.77 2.69 -4.05
C HIS A 9 -8.39 3.08 -2.61
N LEU A 10 -7.10 3.33 -2.37
CA LEU A 10 -6.56 3.70 -1.07
C LEU A 10 -6.50 5.21 -0.84
N GLY A 11 -6.76 6.02 -1.87
CA GLY A 11 -6.65 7.48 -1.81
C GLY A 11 -5.22 7.96 -1.55
N ILE A 12 -4.21 7.29 -2.11
CA ILE A 12 -2.79 7.62 -1.93
C ILE A 12 -2.07 7.82 -3.26
N ALA A 13 -0.91 8.48 -3.20
CA ALA A 13 -0.01 8.60 -4.34
C ALA A 13 0.55 7.23 -4.77
N LEU A 14 0.82 7.06 -6.08
CA LEU A 14 1.38 5.82 -6.63
C LEU A 14 2.73 5.44 -6.02
N ILE A 15 3.59 6.44 -5.74
CA ILE A 15 4.87 6.21 -5.05
C ILE A 15 4.68 5.55 -3.67
N ARG A 16 3.59 5.90 -2.97
CA ARG A 16 3.27 5.32 -1.67
C ARG A 16 2.78 3.88 -1.81
N VAL A 17 2.18 3.49 -2.93
CA VAL A 17 1.88 2.08 -3.23
C VAL A 17 3.17 1.29 -3.37
N GLY A 18 4.15 1.80 -4.12
CA GLY A 18 5.48 1.17 -4.24
C GLY A 18 6.16 1.01 -2.89
N MET A 19 6.10 2.05 -2.05
CA MET A 19 6.65 2.02 -0.69
C MET A 19 5.96 1.00 0.22
N LEU A 20 4.65 0.83 0.11
CA LEU A 20 3.92 -0.20 0.85
C LEU A 20 4.27 -1.61 0.36
N ILE A 21 4.53 -1.78 -0.94
CA ILE A 21 5.03 -3.05 -1.47
C ILE A 21 6.43 -3.36 -0.92
N ALA A 22 7.34 -2.38 -0.97
CA ALA A 22 8.70 -2.52 -0.43
C ALA A 22 8.73 -2.82 1.07
N ASN A 23 7.81 -2.22 1.85
CA ASN A 23 7.66 -2.48 3.28
C ASN A 23 6.81 -3.73 3.61
N GLY A 24 6.41 -4.52 2.61
CA GLY A 24 5.63 -5.76 2.80
C GLY A 24 4.18 -5.55 3.27
N HIS A 25 3.67 -4.33 3.14
CA HIS A 25 2.30 -3.95 3.49
C HIS A 25 1.30 -4.20 2.37
N LEU A 26 1.77 -4.24 1.12
CA LEU A 26 1.00 -4.72 -0.03
C LEU A 26 1.70 -5.92 -0.64
N THR A 27 0.93 -6.94 -0.97
CA THR A 27 1.47 -8.14 -1.63
C THR A 27 1.51 -7.87 -3.13
N PRO A 28 2.70 -7.91 -3.77
CA PRO A 28 2.78 -7.80 -5.22
C PRO A 28 2.04 -8.98 -5.86
N ALA A 29 1.38 -8.70 -6.98
CA ALA A 29 0.70 -9.70 -7.78
C ALA A 29 0.88 -9.34 -9.25
N GLU A 30 1.22 -10.30 -10.08
CA GLU A 30 1.22 -10.10 -11.52
C GLU A 30 -0.22 -10.23 -12.04
N ASN A 31 -0.64 -9.30 -12.91
CA ASN A 31 -1.89 -9.47 -13.64
C ASN A 31 -1.70 -10.43 -14.82
N SER A 32 -2.78 -10.90 -15.44
CA SER A 32 -2.74 -11.86 -16.56
C SER A 32 -1.98 -11.36 -17.80
N THR A 33 -1.63 -10.08 -17.85
CA THR A 33 -0.82 -9.44 -18.89
C THR A 33 0.66 -9.25 -18.48
N GLY A 34 1.10 -9.83 -17.35
CA GLY A 34 2.48 -9.79 -16.87
C GLY A 34 2.90 -8.45 -16.27
N GLN A 35 1.95 -7.57 -15.95
CA GLN A 35 2.24 -6.27 -15.35
C GLN A 35 2.22 -6.33 -13.83
N ALA A 36 3.10 -5.53 -13.22
CA ALA A 36 3.19 -5.39 -11.78
C ALA A 36 1.89 -4.80 -11.19
N GLY A 37 1.25 -5.58 -10.34
CA GLY A 37 0.05 -5.22 -9.59
C GLY A 37 0.17 -5.57 -8.12
N VAL A 38 -0.96 -5.51 -7.42
CA VAL A 38 -1.09 -5.89 -6.02
C VAL A 38 -2.34 -6.75 -5.80
N THR A 39 -2.30 -7.60 -4.78
CA THR A 39 -3.44 -8.45 -4.42
C THR A 39 -4.59 -7.61 -3.87
N THR A 40 -5.82 -7.94 -4.26
CA THR A 40 -7.02 -7.25 -3.74
C THR A 40 -7.16 -7.41 -2.23
N THR A 41 -6.81 -8.57 -1.71
CA THR A 41 -6.85 -8.87 -0.27
C THR A 41 -5.94 -7.94 0.53
N SER A 42 -4.69 -7.72 0.08
CA SER A 42 -3.77 -6.82 0.80
C SER A 42 -4.23 -5.37 0.75
N VAL A 43 -4.80 -4.92 -0.37
CA VAL A 43 -5.39 -3.58 -0.50
C VAL A 43 -6.61 -3.40 0.42
N GLN A 44 -7.48 -4.39 0.53
CA GLN A 44 -8.63 -4.33 1.45
C GLN A 44 -8.18 -4.34 2.92
N ALA A 45 -7.19 -5.16 3.28
CA ALA A 45 -6.62 -5.17 4.62
C ALA A 45 -6.03 -3.80 4.98
N GLU A 46 -5.27 -3.19 4.06
CA GLU A 46 -4.70 -1.85 4.25
C GLU A 46 -5.78 -0.77 4.34
N LYS A 47 -6.84 -0.87 3.54
CA LYS A 47 -8.01 0.04 3.62
C LYS A 47 -8.69 -0.05 4.98
N THR A 48 -8.95 -1.25 5.47
CA THR A 48 -9.55 -1.51 6.78
C THR A 48 -8.66 -0.99 7.91
N TRP A 49 -7.35 -1.23 7.84
CA TRP A 49 -6.41 -0.69 8.82
C TRP A 49 -6.46 0.85 8.86
N ARG A 50 -6.45 1.52 7.71
CA ARG A 50 -6.52 2.99 7.62
C ARG A 50 -7.81 3.58 8.19
N ALA A 51 -8.91 2.86 8.02
CA ALA A 51 -10.22 3.26 8.55
C ALA A 51 -10.29 3.14 10.08
N ASN A 52 -9.64 2.12 10.65
CA ASN A 52 -9.73 1.81 12.09
C ASN A 52 -8.59 2.37 12.93
N THR A 53 -7.49 2.81 12.32
CA THR A 53 -6.29 3.23 13.05
C THR A 53 -6.34 4.72 13.45
N THR A 54 -5.78 5.03 14.61
CA THR A 54 -5.72 6.38 15.17
C THR A 54 -4.65 7.23 14.47
N ILE A 55 -4.81 8.56 14.48
CA ILE A 55 -3.85 9.51 13.89
C ILE A 55 -2.39 9.26 14.33
N PRO A 56 -2.06 9.03 15.62
CA PRO A 56 -0.69 8.74 16.03
C PRO A 56 -0.13 7.46 15.41
N ALA A 57 -0.93 6.42 15.23
CA ALA A 57 -0.51 5.18 14.57
C ALA A 57 -0.23 5.37 13.07
N LYS A 58 -0.96 6.28 12.41
CA LYS A 58 -0.67 6.66 11.01
C LYS A 58 0.68 7.36 10.89
N LEU A 59 0.95 8.32 11.78
CA LEU A 59 2.21 9.07 11.82
C LEU A 59 3.41 8.16 12.09
N ALA A 60 3.31 7.29 13.11
CA ALA A 60 4.37 6.33 13.43
C ALA A 60 4.72 5.42 12.24
N ARG A 61 3.71 4.97 11.49
CA ARG A 61 3.92 4.14 10.30
C ARG A 61 4.57 4.91 9.16
N ILE A 62 4.13 6.14 8.88
CA ILE A 62 4.76 6.99 7.86
C ILE A 62 6.24 7.20 8.19
N LEU A 63 6.56 7.47 9.46
CA LEU A 63 7.94 7.63 9.90
C LEU A 63 8.76 6.34 9.66
N LYS A 64 8.22 5.19 10.09
CA LYS A 64 8.88 3.89 9.93
C LYS A 64 9.12 3.54 8.46
N ASP A 65 8.10 3.70 7.63
CA ASP A 65 8.21 3.41 6.21
C ASP A 65 9.28 4.30 5.55
N THR A 66 9.41 5.55 6.00
CA THR A 66 10.38 6.52 5.46
C THR A 66 11.81 6.14 5.86
N ILE A 67 12.01 5.67 7.08
CA ILE A 67 13.32 5.19 7.57
C ILE A 67 13.75 3.92 6.81
N ASN A 68 12.83 3.00 6.51
CA ASN A 68 13.15 1.78 5.76
C ASN A 68 13.49 2.02 4.28
N TRP A 69 13.20 3.20 3.75
CA TRP A 69 13.41 3.54 2.34
C TRP A 69 14.72 4.29 2.08
N PHE A 70 15.25 4.99 3.10
CA PHE A 70 16.54 5.69 3.05
C PHE A 70 17.68 4.78 3.50
#